data_AF-A0A9E2AHA5-F1
#
_entry.id   AF-A0A9E2AHA5-F1
#
_cell.length_a   1.000
_cell.length_b   1.000
_cell.length_c   1.000
_cell.angle_alpha   90.00
_cell.angle_beta   90.00
_cell.angle_gamma   90.00
#
_symmetry.space_group_name_H-M   'P 1'
#
loop_
_entity.id
_entity.type
_entity.pdbx_description
1 polymer ?
#
loop_
_entity_poly.entity_id
_entity_poly.type
_entity_poly.pdbx_seq_one_letter_code
_entity_poly.pdbx_strand_id
1 'polypeptide(L)'
;MAQEVNRSMSLSNPHPPFTDGIQKLMAGFGGVGLLMMLLASVGNLPSMGLSIGQLLTFSLVLISIGTIGYAWRAYLTKSAGIKNDGVWFSGLASRGVMGWTSGIVLTGFYVLLYWFPQYLGQGSDEVANSGLVAFFDPLSQLLKGQPASQWFVYGTLYTIAILIFGIKFIWKYRHNKYQVLRTISVMFFQLGFAYLIPEFMANMNVPYNDMKNMWPLNYYFFDDWNIKGFIASGGIGLFMLILGIAMIFVISPILTYKYGKRWYCSWVCGCGGLAETAGDPFRHLSDKSLKAWQIERWLIHLVLLFSIIMTVAVVYSLMHNNPETFWINKTTFMFIIALILLGGIVFSKVKP
;
A
#
# COMPACT_ATOMS: atom_id res chain seq x y z
N MET A 1 -24.81 -43.82 -11.56
CA MET A 1 -23.44 -43.73 -12.12
C MET A 1 -22.49 -43.46 -10.97
N ALA A 2 -21.72 -44.47 -10.57
CA ALA A 2 -20.67 -44.29 -9.58
C ALA A 2 -19.64 -43.31 -10.16
N GLN A 3 -19.27 -42.27 -9.41
CA GLN A 3 -18.17 -41.40 -9.79
C GLN A 3 -16.89 -42.24 -9.78
N GLU A 4 -16.37 -42.56 -10.96
CA GLU A 4 -15.04 -43.11 -11.09
C GLU A 4 -14.01 -42.08 -10.63
N VAL A 5 -13.44 -42.31 -9.45
CA VAL A 5 -12.28 -41.56 -8.97
C VAL A 5 -11.09 -42.01 -9.79
N ASN A 6 -10.83 -41.31 -10.89
CA ASN A 6 -9.60 -41.48 -11.66
C ASN A 6 -8.40 -41.01 -10.82
N ARG A 7 -7.78 -41.94 -10.08
CA ARG A 7 -6.47 -41.71 -9.47
C ARG A 7 -5.46 -41.55 -10.60
N SER A 8 -4.97 -40.32 -10.79
CA SER A 8 -3.85 -40.04 -11.68
C SER A 8 -2.69 -41.01 -11.41
N MET A 9 -2.35 -41.85 -12.40
CA MET A 9 -1.25 -42.82 -12.35
C MET A 9 0.13 -42.18 -12.59
N SER A 10 0.26 -40.89 -12.34
CA SER A 10 1.54 -40.20 -12.42
C SER A 10 2.41 -40.57 -11.22
N LEU A 11 3.41 -41.43 -11.44
CA LEU A 11 4.42 -41.84 -10.43
C LEU A 11 5.18 -40.65 -9.82
N SER A 12 5.32 -39.56 -10.57
CA SER A 12 5.70 -38.26 -10.06
C SER A 12 4.44 -37.41 -9.94
N ASN A 13 4.05 -37.01 -8.73
CA ASN A 13 3.23 -35.82 -8.62
C ASN A 13 4.20 -34.62 -8.73
N PRO A 14 4.26 -33.89 -9.86
CA PRO A 14 5.16 -32.74 -9.98
C PRO A 14 4.80 -31.62 -8.99
N HIS A 15 3.62 -31.70 -8.38
CA HIS A 15 3.10 -30.79 -7.36
C HIS A 15 2.51 -31.61 -6.20
N PRO A 16 3.35 -32.21 -5.32
CA PRO A 16 2.82 -32.89 -4.15
C PRO A 16 1.93 -31.92 -3.36
N PRO A 17 0.69 -32.30 -3.01
CA PRO A 17 -0.22 -31.44 -2.24
C PRO A 17 0.29 -31.22 -0.80
N PHE A 18 1.36 -31.92 -0.41
CA PHE A 18 1.91 -31.94 0.92
C PHE A 18 3.05 -30.94 1.05
N THR A 19 2.91 -30.03 2.02
CA THR A 19 3.96 -29.13 2.46
C THR A 19 5.10 -29.90 3.11
N ASP A 20 6.34 -29.49 2.80
CA ASP A 20 7.56 -30.05 3.38
C ASP A 20 7.61 -29.80 4.91
N GLY A 21 8.32 -30.63 5.67
CA GLY A 21 8.47 -30.47 7.13
C GLY A 21 9.02 -29.09 7.51
N ILE A 22 9.99 -28.59 6.75
CA ILE A 22 10.54 -27.23 6.91
C ILE A 22 9.47 -26.17 6.62
N GLN A 23 8.65 -26.35 5.57
CA GLN A 23 7.56 -25.41 5.27
C GLN A 23 6.52 -25.38 6.38
N LYS A 24 6.16 -26.52 6.97
CA LYS A 24 5.25 -26.59 8.10
C LYS A 24 5.81 -25.89 9.34
N LEU A 25 7.10 -26.09 9.64
CA LEU A 25 7.77 -25.43 10.75
C LEU A 25 7.81 -23.91 10.56
N MET A 26 8.16 -23.44 9.36
CA MET A 26 8.17 -22.00 9.04
C MET A 26 6.77 -21.38 9.07
N ALA A 27 5.74 -22.11 8.59
CA ALA A 27 4.36 -21.70 8.74
C ALA A 27 3.92 -21.66 10.21
N GLY A 28 4.42 -22.59 11.04
CA GLY A 28 4.23 -22.60 12.49
C GLY A 28 4.79 -21.35 13.16
N PHE A 29 6.03 -20.97 12.85
CA PHE A 29 6.62 -19.71 13.35
C PHE A 29 5.79 -18.48 12.94
N GLY A 30 5.39 -18.40 11.67
CA GLY A 30 4.50 -17.32 11.22
C GLY A 30 3.16 -17.30 11.94
N GLY A 31 2.57 -18.47 12.19
CA GLY A 31 1.32 -18.65 12.92
C GLY A 31 1.43 -18.24 14.39
N VAL A 32 2.53 -18.56 15.07
CA VAL A 32 2.78 -18.12 16.46
C VAL A 32 2.90 -16.60 16.53
N GLY A 33 3.63 -15.96 15.61
CA GLY A 33 3.69 -14.50 15.57
C GLY A 33 2.32 -13.86 15.32
N LEU A 34 1.54 -14.40 14.38
CA LEU A 34 0.17 -13.92 14.12
C LEU A 34 -0.75 -14.11 15.34
N LEU A 35 -0.63 -15.24 16.05
CA LEU A 35 -1.35 -15.48 17.29
C LEU A 35 -1.00 -14.45 18.37
N MET A 36 0.27 -14.10 18.53
CA MET A 36 0.69 -13.06 19.48
C MET A 36 0.04 -11.71 19.16
N MET A 37 -0.03 -11.32 17.88
CA MET A 37 -0.74 -10.11 17.46
C MET A 37 -2.25 -10.18 17.74
N LEU A 38 -2.89 -11.34 17.52
CA LEU A 38 -4.31 -11.51 17.82
C LEU A 38 -4.58 -11.42 19.32
N LEU A 39 -3.74 -12.03 20.15
CA LEU A 39 -3.82 -11.94 21.61
C LEU A 39 -3.65 -10.49 22.09
N ALA A 40 -2.70 -9.76 21.50
CA ALA A 40 -2.53 -8.34 21.74
C ALA A 40 -3.77 -7.51 21.34
N SER A 41 -4.41 -7.83 20.21
CA SER A 41 -5.62 -7.11 19.78
C SER A 41 -6.81 -7.26 20.72
N VAL A 42 -6.90 -8.38 21.45
CA VAL A 42 -7.98 -8.65 22.42
C VAL A 42 -7.60 -8.17 23.84
N GLY A 43 -6.42 -7.55 24.00
CA GLY A 43 -5.94 -7.05 25.30
C GLY A 43 -5.43 -8.14 26.24
N ASN A 44 -5.33 -9.38 25.77
CA ASN A 44 -4.83 -10.53 26.53
C ASN A 44 -3.36 -10.80 26.19
N LEU A 45 -2.46 -9.91 26.62
CA LEU A 45 -1.02 -10.14 26.50
C LEU A 45 -0.52 -10.94 27.72
N PRO A 46 0.10 -12.12 27.51
CA PRO A 46 0.71 -12.86 28.60
C PRO A 46 1.82 -12.01 29.23
N SER A 47 1.73 -11.74 30.53
CA SER A 47 2.79 -11.08 31.30
C SER A 47 3.94 -12.07 31.56
N MET A 48 4.62 -12.51 30.51
CA MET A 48 5.81 -13.39 30.59
C MET A 48 7.07 -12.65 31.05
N GLY A 49 6.93 -11.57 31.83
CA GLY A 49 8.06 -10.70 32.23
C GLY A 49 8.70 -9.88 31.10
N LEU A 50 8.18 -9.97 29.87
CA LEU A 50 8.66 -9.22 28.70
C LEU A 50 7.88 -7.90 28.56
N SER A 51 8.57 -6.84 28.11
CA SER A 51 7.89 -5.59 27.77
C SER A 51 7.06 -5.73 26.49
N ILE A 52 6.03 -4.88 26.35
CA ILE A 52 5.15 -4.87 25.17
C ILE A 52 5.98 -4.70 23.87
N GLY A 53 7.01 -3.85 23.89
CA GLY A 53 7.89 -3.64 22.73
C GLY A 53 8.70 -4.88 22.34
N GLN A 54 9.13 -5.69 23.31
CA GLN A 54 9.82 -6.96 23.03
C GLN A 54 8.85 -7.98 22.42
N LEU A 55 7.62 -8.07 22.95
CA LEU A 55 6.58 -8.94 22.40
C LEU A 55 6.21 -8.56 20.96
N LEU A 56 6.09 -7.26 20.67
CA LEU A 56 5.89 -6.76 19.31
C LEU A 56 7.05 -7.17 18.39
N THR A 57 8.29 -6.95 18.83
CA THR A 57 9.48 -7.29 18.04
C THR A 57 9.53 -8.79 17.74
N PHE A 58 9.29 -9.65 18.74
CA PHE A 58 9.25 -11.09 18.54
C PHE A 58 8.13 -11.51 17.57
N SER A 59 6.94 -10.92 17.71
CA SER A 59 5.82 -11.18 16.82
C SER A 59 6.17 -10.85 15.36
N LEU A 60 6.68 -9.65 15.09
CA LEU A 60 7.04 -9.21 13.74
C LEU A 60 8.19 -10.03 13.15
N VAL A 61 9.19 -10.38 13.97
CA VAL A 61 10.31 -11.24 13.55
C VAL A 61 9.85 -12.64 13.23
N LEU A 62 8.99 -13.25 14.05
CA LEU A 62 8.43 -14.59 13.79
C LEU A 62 7.60 -14.64 12.51
N ILE A 63 6.76 -13.62 12.27
CA ILE A 63 6.00 -13.49 11.01
C ILE A 63 6.95 -13.38 9.82
N SER A 64 7.99 -12.55 9.94
CA SER A 64 8.97 -12.29 8.89
C SER A 64 9.78 -13.54 8.56
N ILE A 65 10.40 -14.17 9.56
CA ILE A 65 11.20 -15.40 9.41
C ILE A 65 10.33 -16.54 8.90
N GLY A 66 9.13 -16.73 9.45
CA GLY A 66 8.21 -17.79 9.02
C GLY A 66 7.80 -17.64 7.56
N THR A 67 7.42 -16.43 7.15
CA THR A 67 6.97 -16.20 5.77
C THR A 67 8.13 -16.24 4.76
N ILE A 68 9.27 -15.62 5.09
CA ILE A 68 10.46 -15.62 4.23
C ILE A 68 11.05 -17.03 4.13
N GLY A 69 11.15 -17.75 5.25
CA GLY A 69 11.64 -19.13 5.28
C GLY A 69 10.76 -20.08 4.48
N TYR A 70 9.43 -19.94 4.59
CA TYR A 70 8.48 -20.67 3.76
C TYR A 70 8.70 -20.38 2.27
N ALA A 71 8.78 -19.09 1.90
CA ALA A 71 9.00 -18.67 0.52
C ALA A 71 10.33 -19.17 -0.05
N TRP A 72 11.40 -19.07 0.73
CA TRP A 72 12.72 -19.56 0.37
C TRP A 72 12.67 -21.05 0.03
N ARG A 73 12.11 -21.88 0.93
CA ARG A 73 12.00 -23.32 0.70
C ARG A 73 11.10 -23.66 -0.50
N ALA A 74 10.05 -22.88 -0.73
CA ALA A 74 9.13 -23.09 -1.85
C ALA A 74 9.75 -22.80 -3.24
N TYR A 75 10.69 -21.85 -3.33
CA TYR A 75 11.25 -21.42 -4.63
C TYR A 75 12.70 -21.82 -4.87
N LEU A 76 13.44 -22.27 -3.85
CA LEU A 76 14.86 -22.61 -3.95
C LEU A 76 15.15 -23.72 -4.97
N THR A 77 14.33 -24.77 -4.98
CA THR A 77 14.50 -25.96 -5.84
C THR A 77 13.84 -25.82 -7.21
N LYS A 78 13.15 -24.70 -7.46
CA LYS A 78 12.43 -24.47 -8.72
C LYS A 78 13.36 -23.87 -9.78
N SER A 79 13.34 -24.44 -10.98
CA SER A 79 14.11 -23.98 -12.15
C SER A 79 13.81 -22.54 -12.56
N ALA A 80 14.66 -21.96 -13.40
CA ALA A 80 14.44 -20.62 -13.94
C ALA A 80 13.19 -20.60 -14.85
N GLY A 81 12.33 -19.59 -14.69
CA GLY A 81 11.11 -19.44 -15.49
C GLY A 81 9.95 -18.77 -14.75
N ILE A 82 8.78 -18.74 -15.40
CA ILE A 82 7.53 -18.26 -14.80
C ILE A 82 6.95 -19.38 -13.93
N LYS A 83 6.82 -19.13 -12.63
CA LYS A 83 6.43 -20.14 -11.62
C LYS A 83 4.97 -19.93 -11.17
N ASN A 84 4.00 -20.17 -12.06
CA ASN A 84 2.56 -20.02 -11.79
C ASN A 84 1.82 -21.36 -11.75
N ASP A 85 2.46 -22.36 -11.13
CA ASP A 85 1.95 -23.73 -11.08
C ASP A 85 0.78 -23.86 -10.10
N GLY A 86 -0.30 -24.55 -10.51
CA GLY A 86 -1.38 -24.95 -9.60
C GLY A 86 -2.25 -23.83 -9.02
N VAL A 87 -2.11 -22.59 -9.49
CA VAL A 87 -2.81 -21.41 -8.95
C VAL A 87 -4.34 -21.58 -8.96
N TRP A 88 -4.88 -22.13 -10.04
CA TRP A 88 -6.32 -22.40 -10.22
C TRP A 88 -6.89 -23.45 -9.26
N PHE A 89 -6.04 -24.30 -8.69
CA PHE A 89 -6.45 -25.34 -7.74
C PHE A 89 -6.19 -24.93 -6.29
N SER A 90 -5.58 -23.76 -6.05
CA SER A 90 -5.24 -23.32 -4.71
C SER A 90 -6.46 -22.73 -3.98
N GLY A 91 -6.83 -23.28 -2.82
CA GLY A 91 -8.00 -22.84 -2.07
C GLY A 91 -8.00 -21.35 -1.67
N LEU A 92 -6.83 -20.71 -1.64
CA LEU A 92 -6.68 -19.26 -1.40
C LEU A 92 -6.91 -18.43 -2.67
N ALA A 93 -6.36 -18.83 -3.83
CA ALA A 93 -6.42 -18.01 -5.05
C ALA A 93 -7.56 -18.39 -6.00
N SER A 94 -8.21 -19.54 -5.83
CA SER A 94 -9.25 -20.06 -6.73
C SER A 94 -10.70 -19.70 -6.34
N ARG A 95 -10.90 -18.62 -5.56
CA ARG A 95 -12.20 -18.27 -4.95
C ARG A 95 -12.76 -19.36 -4.00
N GLY A 96 -11.88 -20.18 -3.43
CA GLY A 96 -12.25 -21.14 -2.38
C GLY A 96 -12.59 -20.46 -1.05
N VAL A 97 -13.00 -21.26 -0.05
CA VAL A 97 -13.41 -20.77 1.27
C VAL A 97 -12.33 -19.88 1.90
N MET A 98 -11.05 -20.31 1.86
CA MET A 98 -9.95 -19.51 2.39
C MET A 98 -9.79 -18.16 1.67
N GLY A 99 -10.00 -18.10 0.35
CA GLY A 99 -9.99 -16.85 -0.41
C GLY A 99 -11.10 -15.89 0.02
N TRP A 100 -12.33 -16.39 0.18
CA TRP A 100 -13.46 -15.58 0.69
C TRP A 100 -13.24 -15.11 2.12
N THR A 101 -12.79 -15.99 3.00
CA THR A 101 -12.46 -15.64 4.40
C THR A 101 -11.40 -14.54 4.44
N SER A 102 -10.30 -14.68 3.68
CA SER A 102 -9.27 -13.63 3.60
C SER A 102 -9.82 -12.32 3.04
N GLY A 103 -10.68 -12.37 2.02
CA GLY A 103 -11.34 -11.18 1.45
C GLY A 103 -12.20 -10.45 2.49
N ILE A 104 -13.07 -11.16 3.20
CA ILE A 104 -13.93 -10.60 4.25
C ILE A 104 -13.10 -10.01 5.38
N VAL A 105 -12.06 -10.72 5.84
CA VAL A 105 -11.18 -10.23 6.92
C VAL A 105 -10.45 -8.97 6.51
N LEU A 106 -9.87 -8.91 5.30
CA LEU A 106 -9.18 -7.72 4.81
C LEU A 106 -10.14 -6.54 4.63
N THR A 107 -11.29 -6.75 4.01
CA THR A 107 -12.30 -5.69 3.84
C THR A 107 -12.81 -5.21 5.21
N GLY A 108 -13.12 -6.13 6.13
CA GLY A 108 -13.54 -5.80 7.49
C GLY A 108 -12.48 -5.01 8.25
N PHE A 109 -11.21 -5.40 8.15
CA PHE A 109 -10.10 -4.65 8.73
C PHE A 109 -10.03 -3.20 8.20
N TYR A 110 -10.20 -3.00 6.88
CA TYR A 110 -10.26 -1.66 6.30
C TYR A 110 -11.48 -0.87 6.78
N VAL A 111 -12.63 -1.52 6.93
CA VAL A 111 -13.84 -0.87 7.47
C VAL A 111 -13.60 -0.38 8.89
N LEU A 112 -13.00 -1.21 9.75
CA LEU A 112 -12.64 -0.81 11.11
C LEU A 112 -11.62 0.33 11.12
N LEU A 113 -10.61 0.26 10.25
CA LEU A 113 -9.56 1.27 10.15
C LEU A 113 -10.07 2.65 9.70
N TYR A 114 -11.03 2.71 8.77
CA TYR A 114 -11.53 3.99 8.28
C TYR A 114 -12.68 4.56 9.14
N TRP A 115 -13.60 3.73 9.59
CA TRP A 115 -14.84 4.18 10.24
C TRP A 115 -14.92 3.90 11.74
N PHE A 116 -14.20 2.89 12.24
CA PHE A 116 -14.28 2.50 13.66
C PHE A 116 -12.91 2.22 14.32
N PRO A 117 -11.99 3.21 14.32
CA PRO A 117 -10.66 3.11 14.96
C PRO A 117 -10.66 2.54 16.37
N GLN A 118 -11.71 2.87 17.13
CA GLN A 118 -11.86 2.51 18.53
C GLN A 118 -11.86 1.00 18.76
N TYR A 119 -12.35 0.21 17.80
CA TYR A 119 -12.33 -1.26 17.91
C TYR A 119 -10.93 -1.85 17.64
N LEU A 120 -10.06 -1.10 16.97
CA LEU A 120 -8.64 -1.46 16.86
C LEU A 120 -7.85 -1.04 18.11
N GLY A 121 -8.49 -0.25 18.99
CA GLY A 121 -7.94 0.22 20.24
C GLY A 121 -7.29 1.61 20.15
N GLN A 122 -7.64 2.41 19.14
CA GLN A 122 -7.26 3.82 19.13
C GLN A 122 -7.99 4.58 20.25
N GLY A 123 -7.23 5.23 21.12
CA GLY A 123 -7.75 6.11 22.15
C GLY A 123 -8.21 7.47 21.60
N SER A 124 -9.16 8.10 22.29
CA SER A 124 -9.47 9.53 22.14
C SER A 124 -8.57 10.36 23.08
N ASP A 125 -8.44 11.68 22.89
CA ASP A 125 -7.42 12.57 23.50
C ASP A 125 -7.13 12.41 25.02
N GLU A 126 -8.04 11.82 25.80
CA GLU A 126 -7.88 11.57 27.24
C GLU A 126 -7.80 10.07 27.63
N VAL A 127 -8.01 9.15 26.69
CA VAL A 127 -8.02 7.70 26.89
C VAL A 127 -6.79 7.09 26.24
N ALA A 128 -6.00 6.34 27.00
CA ALA A 128 -4.85 5.63 26.47
C ALA A 128 -5.25 4.62 25.37
N ASN A 129 -4.35 4.41 24.41
CA ASN A 129 -4.51 3.35 23.42
C ASN A 129 -4.68 1.99 24.11
N SER A 130 -5.44 1.10 23.48
CA SER A 130 -5.64 -0.28 23.91
C SER A 130 -5.46 -1.25 22.74
N GLY A 131 -5.56 -2.55 23.01
CA GLY A 131 -5.59 -3.59 21.98
C GLY A 131 -4.43 -3.55 21.00
N LEU A 132 -4.75 -3.53 19.70
CA LEU A 132 -3.75 -3.60 18.63
C LEU A 132 -2.97 -2.30 18.51
N VAL A 133 -3.60 -1.13 18.67
CA VAL A 133 -2.90 0.16 18.56
C VAL A 133 -1.88 0.32 19.69
N ALA A 134 -2.26 -0.02 20.93
CA ALA A 134 -1.34 0.00 22.08
C ALA A 134 -0.13 -0.92 21.89
N PHE A 135 -0.32 -2.05 21.20
CA PHE A 135 0.76 -2.99 20.92
C PHE A 135 1.88 -2.37 20.09
N PHE A 136 1.57 -1.36 19.26
CA PHE A 136 2.52 -0.63 18.43
C PHE A 136 3.05 0.66 19.08
N ASP A 137 2.55 1.06 20.26
CA ASP A 137 3.00 2.28 20.95
C ASP A 137 4.52 2.32 21.17
N PRO A 138 5.20 1.23 21.62
CA PRO A 138 6.65 1.29 21.84
C PRO A 138 7.45 1.58 20.55
N LEU A 139 6.98 1.06 19.42
CA LEU A 139 7.61 1.32 18.12
C LEU A 139 7.33 2.75 17.64
N SER A 140 6.12 3.26 17.88
CA SER A 140 5.76 4.63 17.51
C SER A 140 6.50 5.64 18.36
N GLN A 141 6.63 5.42 19.66
CA GLN A 141 7.44 6.25 20.55
C GLN A 141 8.91 6.28 20.12
N LEU A 142 9.46 5.17 19.64
CA LEU A 142 10.83 5.11 19.13
C LEU A 142 11.04 5.93 17.85
N LEU A 143 10.08 5.92 16.92
CA LEU A 143 10.22 6.57 15.61
C LEU A 143 9.69 8.01 15.59
N LYS A 144 8.49 8.23 16.14
CA LYS A 144 7.74 9.50 16.13
C LYS A 144 7.79 10.27 17.45
N GLY A 145 8.16 9.64 18.56
CA GLY A 145 8.05 10.27 19.89
C GLY A 145 6.62 10.50 20.38
N GLN A 146 5.62 9.90 19.72
CA GLN A 146 4.19 10.04 20.04
C GLN A 146 3.52 8.66 20.14
N PRO A 147 2.34 8.53 20.79
CA PRO A 147 1.55 7.31 20.78
C PRO A 147 1.19 6.86 19.35
N ALA A 148 1.02 5.55 19.16
CA ALA A 148 0.66 5.01 17.86
C ALA A 148 -0.75 5.46 17.44
N SER A 149 -0.93 5.73 16.16
CA SER A 149 -2.25 5.89 15.54
C SER A 149 -2.61 4.66 14.72
N GLN A 150 -3.89 4.52 14.36
CA GLN A 150 -4.31 3.46 13.43
C GLN A 150 -3.53 3.48 12.10
N TRP A 151 -3.15 4.68 11.62
CA TRP A 151 -2.38 4.86 10.40
C TRP A 151 -0.93 4.42 10.57
N PHE A 152 -0.36 4.59 11.77
CA PHE A 152 0.96 4.06 12.10
C PHE A 152 0.99 2.53 12.08
N VAL A 153 -0.01 1.90 12.72
CA VAL A 153 -0.15 0.43 12.72
C VAL A 153 -0.27 -0.09 11.29
N TYR A 154 -1.16 0.52 10.50
CA TYR A 154 -1.35 0.17 9.11
C TYR A 154 -0.08 0.37 8.29
N GLY A 155 0.57 1.53 8.38
CA GLY A 155 1.82 1.84 7.67
C GLY A 155 2.94 0.86 8.01
N THR A 156 3.06 0.46 9.27
CA THR A 156 4.02 -0.54 9.74
C THR A 156 3.74 -1.91 9.12
N LEU A 157 2.51 -2.42 9.28
CA LEU A 157 2.12 -3.73 8.75
C LEU A 157 2.22 -3.78 7.23
N TYR A 158 1.84 -2.69 6.57
CA TYR A 158 1.90 -2.55 5.12
C TYR A 158 3.35 -2.56 4.61
N THR A 159 4.25 -1.83 5.29
CA THR A 159 5.68 -1.82 4.95
C THR A 159 6.31 -3.18 5.16
N ILE A 160 6.04 -3.84 6.29
CA ILE A 160 6.52 -5.20 6.57
C ILE A 160 5.99 -6.20 5.53
N ALA A 161 4.71 -6.11 5.17
CA ALA A 161 4.13 -6.96 4.12
C ALA A 161 4.83 -6.77 2.77
N ILE A 162 5.08 -5.52 2.35
CA ILE A 162 5.83 -5.23 1.12
C ILE A 162 7.25 -5.80 1.18
N LEU A 163 7.94 -5.70 2.31
CA LEU A 163 9.29 -6.24 2.45
C LEU A 163 9.29 -7.77 2.39
N ILE A 164 8.41 -8.43 3.15
CA ILE A 164 8.30 -9.90 3.19
C ILE A 164 7.90 -10.46 1.81
N PHE A 165 6.82 -9.93 1.22
CA PHE A 165 6.35 -10.39 -0.08
C PHE A 165 7.27 -9.95 -1.22
N GLY A 166 8.00 -8.84 -1.07
CA GLY A 166 9.08 -8.43 -1.96
C GLY A 166 10.23 -9.43 -1.98
N ILE A 167 10.70 -9.88 -0.81
CA ILE A 167 11.72 -10.93 -0.70
C ILE A 167 11.23 -12.24 -1.33
N LYS A 168 9.99 -12.66 -1.03
CA LYS A 168 9.35 -13.83 -1.68
C LYS A 168 9.38 -13.69 -3.20
N PHE A 169 9.02 -12.52 -3.74
CA PHE A 169 8.97 -12.28 -5.18
C PHE A 169 10.35 -12.29 -5.83
N ILE A 170 11.37 -11.73 -5.15
CA ILE A 170 12.77 -11.82 -5.57
C ILE A 170 13.22 -13.28 -5.65
N TRP A 171 12.89 -14.12 -4.67
CA TRP A 171 13.20 -15.56 -4.74
C TRP A 171 12.49 -16.27 -5.90
N LYS A 172 11.22 -15.94 -6.14
CA LYS A 172 10.43 -16.49 -7.26
C LYS A 172 11.07 -16.13 -8.61
N TYR A 173 11.48 -14.88 -8.81
CA TYR A 173 12.00 -14.33 -10.07
C TYR A 173 13.51 -14.04 -10.06
N ARG A 174 14.30 -14.73 -9.23
CA ARG A 174 15.74 -14.46 -9.02
C ARG A 174 16.61 -14.47 -10.29
N HIS A 175 16.15 -15.12 -11.34
CA HIS A 175 16.85 -15.21 -12.63
C HIS A 175 16.53 -14.05 -13.58
N ASN A 176 15.58 -13.17 -13.23
CA ASN A 176 15.20 -12.01 -14.04
C ASN A 176 15.62 -10.71 -13.34
N LYS A 177 16.69 -10.08 -13.85
CA LYS A 177 17.27 -8.83 -13.30
C LYS A 177 16.25 -7.70 -13.24
N TYR A 178 15.36 -7.59 -14.23
CA TYR A 178 14.34 -6.54 -14.28
C TYR A 178 13.39 -6.65 -13.08
N GLN A 179 12.92 -7.87 -12.79
CA GLN A 179 11.99 -8.11 -11.69
C GLN A 179 12.63 -7.87 -10.33
N VAL A 180 13.90 -8.25 -10.17
CA VAL A 180 14.66 -8.02 -8.94
C VAL A 180 14.87 -6.53 -8.69
N LEU A 181 15.39 -5.78 -9.68
CA LEU A 181 15.64 -4.34 -9.55
C LEU A 181 14.36 -3.56 -9.27
N ARG A 182 13.28 -3.91 -9.97
CA ARG A 182 11.96 -3.32 -9.75
C ARG A 182 11.48 -3.49 -8.31
N THR A 183 11.56 -4.73 -7.80
CA THR A 183 11.07 -5.05 -6.45
C THR A 183 11.91 -4.37 -5.37
N ILE A 184 13.23 -4.32 -5.55
CA ILE A 184 14.15 -3.59 -4.66
C ILE A 184 13.80 -2.10 -4.64
N SER A 185 13.54 -1.50 -5.81
CA SER A 185 13.17 -0.09 -5.91
C SER A 185 11.89 0.22 -5.13
N VAL A 186 10.84 -0.60 -5.30
CA VAL A 186 9.58 -0.45 -4.58
C VAL A 186 9.76 -0.61 -3.07
N MET A 187 10.52 -1.63 -2.64
CA MET A 187 10.83 -1.85 -1.21
C MET A 187 11.56 -0.65 -0.61
N PHE A 188 12.51 -0.07 -1.34
CA PHE A 188 13.24 1.12 -0.94
C PHE A 188 12.34 2.35 -0.80
N PHE A 189 11.47 2.64 -1.79
CA PHE A 189 10.54 3.77 -1.71
C PHE A 189 9.48 3.57 -0.62
N GLN A 190 9.02 2.34 -0.39
CA GLN A 190 8.09 2.07 0.70
C GLN A 190 8.73 2.25 2.07
N LEU A 191 9.90 1.66 2.30
CA LEU A 191 10.58 1.74 3.60
C LEU A 191 11.12 3.14 3.87
N GLY A 192 11.79 3.75 2.90
CA GLY A 192 12.43 5.06 3.05
C GLY A 192 11.43 6.21 2.96
N PHE A 193 10.86 6.42 1.77
CA PHE A 193 10.06 7.62 1.47
C PHE A 193 8.66 7.62 2.07
N ALA A 194 8.04 6.45 2.21
CA ALA A 194 6.65 6.36 2.65
C ALA A 194 6.49 6.05 4.14
N TYR A 195 7.50 5.42 4.75
CA TYR A 195 7.47 5.03 6.14
C TYR A 195 8.52 5.81 6.94
N LEU A 196 9.82 5.52 6.84
CA LEU A 196 10.82 6.13 7.71
C LEU A 196 10.87 7.66 7.66
N ILE A 197 10.88 8.28 6.47
CA ILE A 197 10.98 9.74 6.34
C ILE A 197 9.78 10.45 6.99
N PRO A 198 8.51 10.15 6.63
CA PRO A 198 7.35 10.78 7.25
C PRO A 198 7.25 10.54 8.76
N GLU A 199 7.68 9.36 9.22
CA GLU A 199 7.67 8.97 10.64
C GLU A 199 8.70 9.78 11.45
N PHE A 200 9.93 9.93 10.95
CA PHE A 200 10.93 10.80 11.58
C PHE A 200 10.56 12.29 11.50
N MET A 201 9.90 12.73 10.43
CA MET A 201 9.40 14.09 10.32
C MET A 201 8.38 14.43 11.41
N ALA A 202 7.49 13.48 11.74
CA ALA A 202 6.53 13.66 12.83
C ALA A 202 7.24 13.86 14.19
N ASN A 203 8.38 13.19 14.42
CA ASN A 203 9.21 13.42 15.61
C ASN A 203 9.79 14.85 15.67
N MET A 204 10.06 15.44 14.50
CA MET A 204 10.54 16.82 14.38
C MET A 204 9.40 17.87 14.43
N ASN A 205 8.16 17.46 14.71
CA ASN A 205 6.96 18.31 14.65
C ASN A 205 6.72 18.97 13.28
N VAL A 206 7.20 18.34 12.20
CA VAL A 206 6.94 18.75 10.81
C VAL A 206 5.74 17.94 10.29
N PRO A 207 4.85 18.52 9.45
CA PRO A 207 3.68 17.84 8.91
C PRO A 207 4.07 16.56 8.20
N TYR A 208 3.37 15.47 8.55
CA TYR A 208 3.51 14.18 7.91
C TYR A 208 3.21 14.31 6.41
N ASN A 209 4.19 14.01 5.55
CA ASN A 209 4.00 14.06 4.12
C ASN A 209 4.68 12.89 3.42
N ASP A 210 3.88 12.06 2.75
CA ASP A 210 4.39 11.04 1.85
C ASP A 210 4.79 11.68 0.51
N MET A 211 6.09 11.99 0.39
CA MET A 211 6.65 12.73 -0.74
C MET A 211 6.49 12.03 -2.10
N LYS A 212 6.18 10.72 -2.14
CA LYS A 212 5.86 10.02 -3.39
C LYS A 212 4.38 10.14 -3.80
N ASN A 213 3.48 10.55 -2.90
CA ASN A 213 2.05 10.65 -3.22
C ASN A 213 1.77 11.97 -3.94
N MET A 214 1.59 11.88 -5.25
CA MET A 214 1.22 13.01 -6.10
C MET A 214 -0.30 13.13 -6.23
N TRP A 215 -0.79 14.34 -6.49
CA TRP A 215 -2.16 14.55 -6.97
C TRP A 215 -2.35 13.84 -8.34
N PRO A 216 -3.50 13.22 -8.65
CA PRO A 216 -4.76 13.20 -7.91
C PRO A 216 -4.87 12.11 -6.83
N LEU A 217 -3.84 11.27 -6.65
CA LEU A 217 -3.85 10.21 -5.64
C LEU A 217 -3.87 10.79 -4.21
N ASN A 218 -3.15 11.89 -3.99
CA ASN A 218 -3.26 12.71 -2.78
C ASN A 218 -4.29 13.81 -2.97
N TYR A 219 -5.55 13.54 -2.62
CA TYR A 219 -6.66 14.48 -2.82
C TYR A 219 -6.71 15.60 -1.78
N TYR A 220 -6.19 15.37 -0.57
CA TYR A 220 -6.11 16.37 0.50
C TYR A 220 -4.95 17.36 0.33
N PHE A 221 -4.10 17.17 -0.69
CA PHE A 221 -2.91 18.00 -0.88
C PHE A 221 -3.23 19.50 -0.90
N PHE A 222 -4.37 19.88 -1.51
CA PHE A 222 -4.82 21.26 -1.65
C PHE A 222 -5.80 21.73 -0.56
N ASP A 223 -6.02 20.94 0.48
CA ASP A 223 -6.90 21.34 1.58
C ASP A 223 -6.30 22.48 2.40
N ASP A 224 -7.17 23.32 2.95
CA ASP A 224 -6.79 24.50 3.76
C ASP A 224 -5.90 24.13 4.95
N TRP A 225 -6.25 23.09 5.70
CA TRP A 225 -5.48 22.64 6.86
C TRP A 225 -4.08 22.15 6.48
N ASN A 226 -3.96 21.43 5.36
CA ASN A 226 -2.70 20.84 4.91
C ASN A 226 -1.75 21.91 4.35
N ILE A 227 -2.27 22.84 3.56
CA ILE A 227 -1.50 24.00 3.06
C ILE A 227 -1.05 24.88 4.22
N LYS A 228 -1.96 25.22 5.16
CA LYS A 228 -1.60 26.00 6.35
C LYS A 228 -0.55 25.28 7.19
N GLY A 229 -0.66 23.96 7.35
CA GLY A 229 0.34 23.13 8.02
C GLY A 229 1.73 23.21 7.37
N PHE A 230 1.80 23.13 6.03
CA PHE A 230 3.06 23.30 5.31
C PHE A 230 3.64 24.71 5.41
N ILE A 231 2.81 25.74 5.28
CA ILE A 231 3.26 27.15 5.40
C ILE A 231 3.76 27.43 6.82
N ALA A 232 3.06 26.93 7.84
CA ALA A 232 3.45 27.09 9.25
C ALA A 232 4.79 26.40 9.58
N SER A 233 5.18 25.40 8.79
CA SER A 233 6.40 24.61 9.00
C SER A 233 7.64 25.20 8.32
N GLY A 234 7.58 26.46 7.89
CA GLY A 234 8.71 27.21 7.35
C GLY A 234 9.31 26.60 6.08
N GLY A 235 10.63 26.62 5.96
CA GLY A 235 11.34 26.23 4.73
C GLY A 235 11.12 24.78 4.30
N ILE A 236 10.98 23.84 5.24
CA ILE A 236 10.76 22.42 4.95
C ILE A 236 9.35 22.20 4.38
N GLY A 237 8.33 22.83 4.98
CA GLY A 237 6.97 22.72 4.48
C GLY A 237 6.78 23.40 3.12
N LEU A 238 7.43 24.55 2.89
CA LEU A 238 7.44 25.19 1.57
C LEU A 238 8.12 24.30 0.51
N PHE A 239 9.25 23.67 0.85
CA PHE A 239 9.91 22.70 -0.04
C PHE A 239 8.97 21.54 -0.41
N MET A 240 8.22 21.01 0.55
CA MET A 240 7.24 19.94 0.31
C MET A 240 6.08 20.36 -0.60
N LEU A 241 5.58 21.58 -0.43
CA LEU A 241 4.53 22.14 -1.27
C LEU A 241 5.03 22.32 -2.71
N ILE A 242 6.21 22.91 -2.89
CA ILE A 242 6.84 23.08 -4.20
C ILE A 242 7.11 21.73 -4.84
N LEU A 243 7.63 20.76 -4.08
CA LEU A 243 7.89 19.41 -4.57
C LEU A 243 6.60 18.72 -5.01
N GLY A 244 5.51 18.83 -4.24
CA GLY A 244 4.22 18.24 -4.61
C GLY A 244 3.67 18.78 -5.94
N ILE A 245 3.79 20.10 -6.16
CA ILE A 245 3.42 20.74 -7.44
C ILE A 245 4.38 20.29 -8.55
N ALA A 246 5.69 20.30 -8.31
CA ALA A 246 6.70 19.87 -9.27
C ALA A 246 6.54 18.39 -9.67
N MET A 247 6.10 17.53 -8.73
CA MET A 247 5.82 16.12 -9.00
C MET A 247 4.75 15.94 -10.08
N ILE A 248 3.74 16.80 -10.11
CA ILE A 248 2.61 16.74 -11.05
C ILE A 248 3.00 17.32 -12.40
N PHE A 249 3.56 18.54 -12.43
CA PHE A 249 3.73 19.30 -13.68
C PHE A 249 5.09 19.10 -14.35
N VAL A 250 6.10 18.64 -13.62
CA VAL A 250 7.47 18.52 -14.12
C VAL A 250 7.96 17.08 -14.07
N ILE A 251 8.04 16.49 -12.86
CA ILE A 251 8.69 15.19 -12.67
C ILE A 251 7.87 14.07 -13.31
N SER A 252 6.56 14.00 -13.05
CA SER A 252 5.72 12.93 -13.62
C SER A 252 5.66 12.95 -15.15
N PRO A 253 5.47 14.10 -15.85
CA PRO A 253 5.54 14.15 -17.31
C PRO A 253 6.90 13.74 -17.85
N ILE A 254 8.01 14.21 -17.26
CA ILE A 254 9.37 13.87 -17.70
C ILE A 254 9.64 12.36 -17.54
N LEU A 255 9.31 11.80 -16.37
CA LEU A 255 9.51 10.37 -16.09
C LEU A 255 8.57 9.50 -16.95
N THR A 256 7.35 9.97 -17.21
CA THR A 256 6.40 9.28 -18.09
C THR A 256 6.88 9.30 -19.54
N TYR A 257 7.49 10.39 -20.00
CA TYR A 257 8.08 10.48 -21.33
C TYR A 257 9.29 9.54 -21.49
N LYS A 258 10.19 9.47 -20.49
CA LYS A 258 11.41 8.64 -20.56
C LYS A 258 11.18 7.15 -20.28
N TYR A 259 10.36 6.82 -19.29
CA TYR A 259 10.21 5.47 -18.75
C TYR A 259 8.81 4.86 -18.99
N GLY A 260 7.91 5.61 -19.63
CA GLY A 260 6.56 5.19 -19.95
C GLY A 260 5.59 5.25 -18.77
N LYS A 261 4.30 5.02 -19.03
CA LYS A 261 3.19 5.22 -18.08
C LYS A 261 3.23 4.38 -16.79
N ARG A 262 4.08 3.36 -16.73
CA ARG A 262 4.12 2.40 -15.60
C ARG A 262 5.20 2.71 -14.57
N TRP A 263 6.02 3.75 -14.78
CA TRP A 263 7.13 4.06 -13.88
C TRP A 263 6.68 4.18 -12.41
N TYR A 264 5.59 4.90 -12.14
CA TYR A 264 5.12 5.12 -10.77
C TYR A 264 4.59 3.83 -10.13
N CYS A 265 3.56 3.22 -10.72
CA CYS A 265 2.92 2.03 -10.17
C CYS A 265 3.87 0.83 -10.07
N SER A 266 4.85 0.74 -10.96
CA SER A 266 5.73 -0.42 -11.03
C SER A 266 7.02 -0.26 -10.21
N TRP A 267 7.48 0.97 -9.92
CA TRP A 267 8.80 1.20 -9.30
C TRP A 267 8.76 2.00 -7.98
N VAL A 268 7.71 2.79 -7.75
CA VAL A 268 7.66 3.75 -6.63
C VAL A 268 6.45 3.51 -5.71
N CYS A 269 5.30 3.21 -6.30
CA CYS A 269 4.04 3.09 -5.56
C CYS A 269 4.01 1.81 -4.71
N GLY A 270 3.66 1.96 -3.42
CA GLY A 270 3.48 0.82 -2.51
C GLY A 270 2.33 -0.09 -2.94
N CYS A 271 1.21 0.49 -3.41
CA CYS A 271 0.03 -0.26 -3.86
C CYS A 271 0.37 -1.17 -5.04
N GLY A 272 1.12 -0.65 -6.01
CA GLY A 272 1.62 -1.47 -7.10
C GLY A 272 2.62 -2.52 -6.63
N GLY A 273 3.47 -2.20 -5.66
CA GLY A 273 4.35 -3.16 -4.99
C GLY A 273 3.64 -4.37 -4.41
N LEU A 274 2.58 -4.15 -3.63
CA LEU A 274 1.80 -5.23 -3.04
C LEU A 274 1.04 -6.01 -4.12
N ALA A 275 0.50 -5.34 -5.14
CA ALA A 275 -0.19 -5.97 -6.25
C ALA A 275 0.73 -6.86 -7.11
N GLU A 276 1.97 -6.44 -7.34
CA GLU A 276 2.96 -7.19 -8.10
C GLU A 276 3.57 -8.35 -7.29
N THR A 277 3.55 -8.30 -5.96
CA THR A 277 4.17 -9.31 -5.09
C THR A 277 3.14 -10.27 -4.50
N ALA A 278 2.36 -9.82 -3.51
CA ALA A 278 1.33 -10.62 -2.86
C ALA A 278 0.13 -10.88 -3.79
N GLY A 279 -0.19 -9.93 -4.67
CA GLY A 279 -1.30 -10.01 -5.62
C GLY A 279 -1.05 -10.88 -6.85
N ASP A 280 0.20 -11.24 -7.16
CA ASP A 280 0.56 -11.99 -8.38
C ASP A 280 -0.24 -13.30 -8.59
N PRO A 281 -0.48 -14.15 -7.57
CA PRO A 281 -1.31 -15.35 -7.72
C PRO A 281 -2.76 -15.07 -8.12
N PHE A 282 -3.31 -13.90 -7.79
CA PHE A 282 -4.71 -13.56 -8.03
C PHE A 282 -4.97 -12.99 -9.43
N ARG A 283 -3.93 -12.76 -10.25
CA ARG A 283 -4.05 -12.15 -11.59
C ARG A 283 -5.01 -12.87 -12.54
N HIS A 284 -5.13 -14.18 -12.39
CA HIS A 284 -6.02 -15.00 -13.21
C HIS A 284 -7.51 -14.73 -12.93
N LEU A 285 -7.85 -14.12 -11.78
CA LEU A 285 -9.23 -13.74 -11.43
C LEU A 285 -9.71 -12.46 -12.11
N SER A 286 -8.80 -11.68 -12.70
CA SER A 286 -9.13 -10.44 -13.40
C SER A 286 -9.84 -10.74 -14.72
N ASP A 287 -11.01 -10.14 -14.93
CA ASP A 287 -11.74 -10.25 -16.19
C ASP A 287 -10.92 -9.59 -17.33
N LYS A 288 -10.73 -10.35 -18.42
CA LYS A 288 -10.03 -9.93 -19.64
C LYS A 288 -10.98 -9.75 -20.82
N SER A 289 -12.28 -9.73 -20.57
CA SER A 289 -13.29 -9.48 -21.60
C SER A 289 -13.09 -8.13 -22.29
N LEU A 290 -13.46 -8.04 -23.56
CA LEU A 290 -13.42 -6.79 -24.31
C LEU A 290 -14.29 -5.70 -23.65
N LYS A 291 -15.40 -6.09 -23.01
CA LYS A 291 -16.28 -5.18 -22.27
C LYS A 291 -15.56 -4.52 -21.10
N ALA A 292 -14.87 -5.32 -20.26
CA ALA A 292 -14.12 -4.80 -19.12
C ALA A 292 -13.05 -3.78 -19.57
N TRP A 293 -12.35 -4.09 -20.66
CA TRP A 293 -11.33 -3.19 -21.22
C TRP A 293 -11.91 -1.91 -21.84
N GLN A 294 -13.06 -1.99 -22.52
CA GLN A 294 -13.77 -0.80 -23.03
C GLN A 294 -14.19 0.12 -21.89
N ILE A 295 -14.68 -0.45 -20.79
CA ILE A 295 -15.05 0.30 -19.58
C ILE A 295 -13.82 0.95 -18.96
N GLU A 296 -12.73 0.21 -18.77
CA GLU A 296 -11.48 0.73 -18.19
C GLU A 296 -10.99 1.99 -18.95
N ARG A 297 -11.07 1.95 -20.28
CA ARG A 297 -10.61 3.05 -21.15
C ARG A 297 -11.37 4.36 -20.90
N TRP A 298 -12.70 4.36 -20.85
CA TRP A 298 -13.44 5.60 -20.59
C TRP A 298 -13.38 6.01 -19.11
N LEU A 299 -13.25 5.04 -18.20
CA LEU A 299 -13.49 5.27 -16.77
C LEU A 299 -12.34 6.09 -16.18
N ILE A 300 -11.12 5.81 -16.64
CA ILE A 300 -9.92 6.57 -16.26
C ILE A 300 -10.10 8.07 -16.58
N HIS A 301 -10.69 8.41 -17.73
CA HIS A 301 -10.89 9.81 -18.13
C HIS A 301 -12.01 10.47 -17.32
N LEU A 302 -13.08 9.73 -17.00
CA LEU A 302 -14.16 10.21 -16.13
C LEU A 302 -13.62 10.51 -14.72
N VAL A 303 -12.88 9.58 -14.13
CA VAL A 303 -12.27 9.74 -12.80
C VAL A 303 -11.30 10.93 -12.79
N LEU A 304 -10.50 11.08 -13.85
CA LEU A 304 -9.60 12.24 -13.98
C LEU A 304 -10.37 13.56 -14.06
N LEU A 305 -11.42 13.64 -14.88
CA LEU A 305 -12.27 14.83 -14.98
C LEU A 305 -12.90 15.17 -13.63
N PHE A 306 -13.46 14.17 -12.94
CA PHE A 306 -14.04 14.33 -11.62
C PHE A 306 -13.00 14.84 -10.61
N SER A 307 -11.78 14.28 -10.61
CA SER A 307 -10.71 14.75 -9.73
C SER A 307 -10.30 16.20 -10.02
N ILE A 308 -10.25 16.61 -11.29
CA ILE A 308 -9.98 18.00 -11.66
C ILE A 308 -11.07 18.90 -11.09
N ILE A 309 -12.35 18.57 -11.30
CA ILE A 309 -13.49 19.37 -10.80
C ILE A 309 -13.44 19.50 -9.28
N MET A 310 -13.24 18.41 -8.55
CA MET A 310 -13.13 18.44 -7.09
C MET A 310 -11.98 19.32 -6.61
N THR A 311 -10.83 19.25 -7.30
CA THR A 311 -9.66 20.07 -6.95
C THR A 311 -9.91 21.55 -7.20
N VAL A 312 -10.55 21.89 -8.32
CA VAL A 312 -10.97 23.25 -8.61
C VAL A 312 -11.92 23.77 -7.54
N ALA A 313 -12.88 22.95 -7.09
CA ALA A 313 -13.80 23.31 -6.03
C ALA A 313 -13.10 23.54 -4.68
N VAL A 314 -12.16 22.67 -4.30
CA VAL A 314 -11.37 22.82 -3.07
C VAL A 314 -10.52 24.09 -3.10
N VAL A 315 -9.80 24.34 -4.19
CA VAL A 315 -8.97 25.55 -4.34
C VAL A 315 -9.83 26.81 -4.41
N TYR A 316 -11.00 26.75 -5.06
CA TYR A 316 -11.93 27.87 -5.07
C TYR A 316 -12.43 28.21 -3.65
N SER A 317 -12.79 27.19 -2.87
CA SER A 317 -13.20 27.36 -1.47
C SER A 317 -12.07 27.94 -0.61
N LEU A 318 -10.84 27.46 -0.81
CA LEU A 318 -9.64 27.96 -0.15
C LEU A 318 -9.42 29.46 -0.40
N MET A 319 -9.52 29.89 -1.65
CA MET A 319 -9.39 31.30 -2.05
C MET A 319 -10.56 32.16 -1.56
N HIS A 320 -11.75 31.58 -1.45
CA HIS A 320 -12.93 32.27 -0.90
C HIS A 320 -12.76 32.57 0.59
N ASN A 321 -12.23 31.60 1.35
CA ASN A 321 -12.07 31.71 2.80
C ASN A 321 -10.85 32.53 3.23
N ASN A 322 -9.80 32.63 2.39
CA ASN A 322 -8.58 33.38 2.69
C ASN A 322 -8.23 34.39 1.57
N PRO A 323 -9.03 35.46 1.38
CA PRO A 323 -8.87 36.37 0.25
C PRO A 323 -7.56 37.18 0.24
N GLU A 324 -6.92 37.39 1.40
CA GLU A 324 -5.69 38.19 1.51
C GLU A 324 -4.39 37.38 1.35
N THR A 325 -4.47 36.04 1.37
CA THR A 325 -3.29 35.17 1.34
C THR A 325 -2.82 34.86 -0.08
N PHE A 326 -3.69 35.03 -1.10
CA PHE A 326 -3.39 34.68 -2.48
C PHE A 326 -3.26 35.92 -3.38
N TRP A 327 -2.25 35.92 -4.23
CA TRP A 327 -1.97 37.02 -5.16
C TRP A 327 -2.95 37.06 -6.36
N ILE A 328 -3.74 36.00 -6.55
CA ILE A 328 -4.68 35.84 -7.68
C ILE A 328 -6.11 35.93 -7.14
N ASN A 329 -6.96 36.71 -7.81
CA ASN A 329 -8.38 36.81 -7.46
C ASN A 329 -9.17 35.57 -7.94
N LYS A 330 -10.22 35.17 -7.22
CA LYS A 330 -11.05 33.98 -7.51
C LYS A 330 -11.55 33.95 -8.97
N THR A 331 -11.91 35.11 -9.51
CA THR A 331 -12.40 35.26 -10.89
C THR A 331 -11.31 34.96 -11.91
N THR A 332 -10.09 35.42 -11.64
CA THR A 332 -8.92 35.17 -12.50
C THR A 332 -8.51 33.71 -12.49
N PHE A 333 -8.56 33.04 -11.33
CA PHE A 333 -8.30 31.60 -11.22
C PHE A 333 -9.31 30.77 -12.03
N MET A 334 -10.61 31.05 -11.89
CA MET A 334 -11.65 30.37 -12.67
C MET A 334 -11.50 30.62 -14.18
N PHE A 335 -11.06 31.81 -14.59
CA PHE A 335 -10.79 32.12 -15.99
C PHE A 335 -9.60 31.33 -16.55
N ILE A 336 -8.51 31.21 -15.78
CA ILE A 336 -7.33 30.40 -16.15
C ILE A 336 -7.72 28.93 -16.31
N ILE A 337 -8.51 28.38 -15.37
CA ILE A 337 -8.99 26.99 -15.48
C ILE A 337 -9.89 26.80 -16.69
N ALA A 338 -10.83 27.73 -16.94
CA ALA A 338 -11.69 27.66 -18.12
C ALA A 338 -10.87 27.66 -19.41
N LEU A 339 -9.82 28.49 -19.50
CA LEU A 339 -8.90 28.50 -20.64
C LEU A 339 -8.11 27.19 -20.77
N ILE A 340 -7.62 26.60 -19.68
CA ILE A 340 -6.89 25.33 -19.70
C ILE A 340 -7.81 24.18 -20.14
N LEU A 341 -9.04 24.13 -19.63
CA LEU A 341 -10.03 23.12 -20.00
C LEU A 341 -10.46 23.26 -21.47
N LEU A 342 -10.73 24.50 -21.92
CA LEU A 342 -11.05 24.79 -23.33
C LEU A 342 -9.87 24.46 -24.24
N GLY A 343 -8.65 24.83 -23.86
CA GLY A 343 -7.42 24.47 -24.57
C GLY A 343 -7.24 22.97 -24.68
N GLY A 344 -7.44 22.22 -23.59
CA GLY A 344 -7.38 20.76 -23.58
C GLY A 344 -8.41 20.11 -24.50
N ILE A 345 -9.63 20.64 -24.56
CA ILE A 345 -10.67 20.19 -25.49
C ILE A 345 -10.27 20.47 -26.95
N VAL A 346 -9.71 21.65 -27.23
CA VAL A 346 -9.25 22.03 -28.57
C VAL A 346 -8.10 21.13 -29.02
N PHE A 347 -7.08 20.91 -28.18
CA PHE A 347 -5.96 20.00 -28.48
C PHE A 347 -6.40 18.54 -28.63
N SER A 348 -7.44 18.09 -27.91
CA SER A 348 -7.97 16.72 -28.07
C SER A 348 -8.71 16.51 -29.40
N LYS A 349 -9.20 17.59 -30.03
CA LYS A 349 -9.85 17.56 -31.36
C LYS A 349 -8.85 17.72 -32.51
N VAL A 350 -7.66 18.24 -32.24
CA VAL A 350 -6.55 18.25 -33.20
C VAL A 350 -5.91 16.85 -33.17
N LYS A 351 -6.46 15.94 -33.99
CA LYS A 351 -5.81 14.67 -34.26
C LYS A 351 -4.45 14.93 -34.95
N PRO A 352 -3.35 14.30 -34.50
CA PRO A 352 -2.24 14.00 -35.40
C PRO A 352 -2.66 12.96 -36.46
#